data_AF-F0QQ58-F1
#
_entry.id   AF-F0QQ58-F1
#
_cell.length_a   1.000
_cell.length_b   1.000
_cell.length_c   1.000
_cell.angle_alpha   90.00
_cell.angle_beta   90.00
_cell.angle_gamma   90.00
#
_symmetry.space_group_name_H-M   'P 1'
#
loop_
_entity.id
_entity.type
_entity.pdbx_description
1 polymer ?
#
loop_
_entity_poly.entity_id
_entity_poly.type
_entity_poly.pdbx_seq_one_letter_code
_entity_poly.pdbx_strand_id
1 'polypeptide(L)'
;MIIPDKILEFLLPEIKNLPYEEIRSSFVKIHLEVENILFRTIQTEMSEFIYWLKPVCGLFDYPSLWVVSRELSLLLDISHSKRVSEKEMKEFLSNRELISFLLKTCEKKVSENHSENVWTFLKLIFGDPEKNESIFKLGIRSFFKNRNIEWLECDSSKKEIIESIKMSEEEISQNRAASIVSLPSLLPIFSDLRKNWENLVIQKLIPHYFSFKSLDFSEKNFEVQWPIWYRQDNLPSFNEILFRLTDFQLVSKEIGNSNYKKLSDGKSSSDKPLTLISGIRKCLLSKGFVECNTTKFSPCQELNNEVDLVLEYNPTSTLRDDIVNSVVKQVLLKNLNLGNNLYPIFELAYCPWKSSWQLALLSTVLLEGGDEKYITQKNIFFYDLEELYEILKELFKGKLNVKPLKELKKIENSSGATEFAHIVNSKDEQIGTVRVHRLESFEIRHMEIISICIDLKIFRDL
;
A
#
# COMPACT_ATOMS: atom_id res chain seq x y z
N MET A 1 -8.97 12.79 8.99
CA MET A 1 -9.72 13.01 10.25
C MET A 1 -8.75 13.53 11.29
N ILE A 2 -9.07 14.66 11.93
CA ILE A 2 -8.24 15.26 12.98
C ILE A 2 -8.91 14.96 14.33
N ILE A 3 -8.18 14.33 15.25
CA ILE A 3 -8.66 14.00 16.60
C ILE A 3 -7.70 14.59 17.63
N PRO A 4 -8.08 15.64 18.36
CA PRO A 4 -7.41 16.05 19.58
C PRO A 4 -7.52 14.97 20.67
N ASP A 5 -6.45 14.70 21.39
CA ASP A 5 -6.42 13.74 22.50
C ASP A 5 -7.48 14.04 23.56
N LYS A 6 -7.78 15.30 23.86
CA LYS A 6 -8.88 15.69 24.76
C LYS A 6 -10.25 15.20 24.32
N ILE A 7 -10.50 15.12 23.01
CA ILE A 7 -11.73 14.52 22.51
C ILE A 7 -11.74 13.02 22.80
N LEU A 8 -10.60 12.35 22.61
CA LEU A 8 -10.47 10.93 22.87
C LEU A 8 -10.54 10.61 24.37
N GLU A 9 -9.89 11.41 25.23
CA GLU A 9 -9.98 11.34 26.70
C GLU A 9 -11.40 11.62 27.19
N PHE A 10 -12.14 12.50 26.52
CA PHE A 10 -13.55 12.74 26.81
C PHE A 10 -14.41 11.51 26.47
N LEU A 11 -14.14 10.86 25.34
CA LEU A 11 -14.87 9.67 24.89
C LEU A 11 -14.47 8.39 25.64
N LEU A 12 -13.20 8.27 26.02
CA LEU A 12 -12.56 7.12 26.67
C LEU A 12 -11.61 7.60 27.79
N PRO A 13 -12.12 7.98 28.96
CA PRO A 13 -11.30 8.52 30.05
C PRO A 13 -10.13 7.64 30.48
N GLU A 14 -10.22 6.33 30.25
CA GLU A 14 -9.17 5.35 30.57
C GLU A 14 -7.90 5.50 29.74
N ILE A 15 -7.99 6.17 28.57
CA ILE A 15 -6.81 6.33 27.69
C ILE A 15 -5.84 7.40 28.20
N LYS A 16 -6.22 8.21 29.20
CA LYS A 16 -5.39 9.29 29.77
C LYS A 16 -3.99 8.84 30.22
N ASN A 17 -3.86 7.58 30.63
CA ASN A 17 -2.61 7.02 31.17
C ASN A 17 -1.92 6.05 30.21
N LEU A 18 -2.45 5.88 28.99
CA LEU A 18 -1.86 4.96 28.03
C LEU A 18 -0.69 5.64 27.28
N PRO A 19 0.41 4.91 27.03
CA PRO A 19 1.46 5.38 26.15
C PRO A 19 0.92 5.73 24.76
N TYR A 20 1.41 6.83 24.18
CA TYR A 20 0.96 7.26 22.86
C TYR A 20 1.22 6.20 21.77
N GLU A 21 2.27 5.37 21.92
CA GLU A 21 2.55 4.26 21.00
C GLU A 21 1.48 3.16 21.05
N GLU A 22 0.85 2.91 22.20
CA GLU A 22 -0.26 1.95 22.32
C GLU A 22 -1.50 2.48 21.61
N ILE A 23 -1.80 3.77 21.79
CA ILE A 23 -2.89 4.46 21.09
C ILE A 23 -2.64 4.45 19.58
N ARG A 24 -1.41 4.76 19.15
CA ARG A 24 -0.98 4.72 17.74
C ARG A 24 -1.12 3.32 17.14
N SER A 25 -0.66 2.29 17.86
CA SER A 25 -0.80 0.89 17.45
C SER A 25 -2.28 0.51 17.27
N SER A 26 -3.13 1.02 18.17
CA SER A 26 -4.57 0.78 18.13
C SER A 26 -5.25 1.46 16.95
N PHE A 27 -4.85 2.69 16.58
CA PHE A 27 -5.33 3.32 15.34
C PHE A 27 -5.05 2.45 14.12
N VAL A 28 -3.84 1.91 14.00
CA VAL A 28 -3.46 1.04 12.87
C VAL A 28 -4.29 -0.25 12.87
N LYS A 29 -4.52 -0.86 14.03
CA LYS A 29 -5.35 -2.06 14.19
C LYS A 29 -6.84 -1.81 13.86
N ILE A 30 -7.33 -0.56 13.88
CA ILE A 30 -8.65 -0.19 13.34
C ILE A 30 -8.56 0.42 11.93
N HIS A 31 -7.47 0.16 11.20
CA HIS A 31 -7.29 0.62 9.82
C HIS A 31 -7.27 2.14 9.64
N LEU A 32 -6.80 2.87 10.65
CA LEU A 32 -6.45 4.29 10.56
C LEU A 32 -4.92 4.44 10.57
N GLU A 33 -4.38 5.07 9.55
CA GLU A 33 -2.97 5.46 9.50
C GLU A 33 -2.78 6.82 10.15
N VAL A 34 -1.78 6.89 11.02
CA VAL A 34 -1.37 8.16 11.65
C VAL A 34 -0.39 8.86 10.71
N GLU A 35 -0.88 9.89 10.02
CA GLU A 35 -0.08 10.71 9.10
C GLU A 35 0.84 11.67 9.86
N ASN A 36 0.33 12.23 10.96
CA ASN A 36 1.08 13.16 11.80
C ASN A 36 0.55 13.14 13.24
N ILE A 37 1.45 13.43 14.18
CA ILE A 37 1.10 13.69 15.58
C ILE A 37 1.73 15.04 15.94
N LEU A 38 0.89 16.03 16.21
CA LEU A 38 1.36 17.33 16.65
C LEU A 38 1.24 17.43 18.17
N PHE A 39 2.34 17.76 18.84
CA PHE A 39 2.31 18.15 20.25
C PHE A 39 2.16 19.67 20.33
N ARG A 40 1.12 20.15 21.02
CA ARG A 40 0.88 21.57 21.20
C ARG A 40 0.79 21.89 22.68
N THR A 41 1.70 22.73 23.16
CA THR A 41 1.58 23.39 24.45
C THR A 41 0.81 24.70 24.25
N ILE A 42 -0.35 24.81 24.88
CA ILE A 42 -1.11 26.06 24.92
C ILE A 42 -0.59 26.88 26.11
N GLN A 43 -0.62 28.22 25.99
CA GLN A 43 -0.14 29.18 26.99
C GLN A 43 -0.72 28.99 28.42
N THR A 44 -1.71 28.12 28.59
CA THR A 44 -2.40 27.75 29.84
C THR A 44 -1.93 26.43 30.47
N GLU A 45 -0.68 25.98 30.23
CA GLU A 45 -0.11 24.70 30.70
C GLU A 45 -0.80 23.43 30.16
N MET A 46 -1.75 23.55 29.23
CA MET A 46 -2.38 22.41 28.58
C MET A 46 -1.46 21.86 27.48
N SER A 47 -0.96 20.66 27.70
CA SER A 47 -0.25 19.86 26.69
C SER A 47 -1.24 18.91 26.03
N GLU A 48 -1.34 18.98 24.70
CA GLU A 48 -2.28 18.16 23.92
C GLU A 48 -1.62 17.56 22.68
N PHE A 49 -1.96 16.31 22.40
CA PHE A 49 -1.63 15.61 21.16
C PHE A 49 -2.78 15.74 20.16
N ILE A 50 -2.45 16.07 18.92
CA ILE A 50 -3.41 16.13 17.82
C ILE A 50 -3.04 15.03 16.82
N TYR A 51 -3.93 14.05 16.67
CA TYR A 51 -3.75 12.93 15.74
C TYR A 51 -4.35 13.27 14.37
N TRP A 52 -3.54 13.19 13.33
CA TRP A 52 -3.99 13.34 11.95
C TRP A 52 -4.07 11.95 11.32
N LEU A 53 -5.29 11.53 11.05
CA LEU A 53 -5.61 10.15 10.69
C LEU A 53 -6.19 10.07 9.29
N LYS A 54 -5.75 9.08 8.50
CA LYS A 54 -6.40 8.70 7.24
C LYS A 54 -6.84 7.23 7.27
N PRO A 55 -7.97 6.87 6.64
CA PRO A 55 -8.34 5.48 6.48
C PRO A 55 -7.33 4.76 5.58
N VAL A 56 -6.85 3.60 6.02
CA VAL A 56 -5.94 2.72 5.26
C VAL A 56 -6.72 1.94 4.19
N CYS A 57 -7.98 1.62 4.45
CA CYS A 57 -8.85 0.88 3.55
C CYS A 57 -10.28 1.43 3.60
N GLY A 58 -11.01 1.34 2.48
CA GLY A 58 -12.42 1.73 2.40
C GLY A 58 -13.42 0.74 3.02
N LEU A 59 -12.94 -0.29 3.74
CA LEU A 59 -13.77 -1.32 4.36
C LEU A 59 -14.64 -0.74 5.49
N PHE A 60 -14.11 0.24 6.23
CA PHE A 60 -14.80 0.82 7.38
C PHE A 60 -15.16 2.28 7.11
N ASP A 61 -16.44 2.58 7.30
CA ASP A 61 -16.90 3.96 7.42
C ASP A 61 -16.87 4.35 8.91
N TYR A 62 -16.16 5.44 9.22
CA TYR A 62 -16.09 6.01 10.56
C TYR A 62 -16.92 7.29 10.60
N PRO A 63 -18.26 7.19 10.65
CA PRO A 63 -19.15 8.33 10.45
C PRO A 63 -19.06 9.38 11.57
N SER A 64 -18.47 9.05 12.72
CA SER A 64 -18.27 9.95 13.84
C SER A 64 -17.10 9.56 14.74
N LEU A 65 -16.58 10.52 15.51
CA LEU A 65 -15.50 10.28 16.48
C LEU A 65 -15.93 9.30 17.58
N TRP A 66 -17.21 9.28 17.92
CA TRP A 66 -17.77 8.29 18.82
C TRP A 66 -17.62 6.86 18.28
N VAL A 67 -17.89 6.61 16.99
CA VAL A 67 -17.67 5.28 16.39
C VAL A 67 -16.20 4.88 16.48
N VAL A 68 -15.29 5.80 16.16
CA VAL A 68 -13.84 5.58 16.29
C VAL A 68 -13.47 5.19 17.72
N SER A 69 -14.02 5.87 18.73
CA SER A 69 -13.78 5.54 20.14
C SER A 69 -14.32 4.15 20.54
N ARG A 70 -15.43 3.70 19.95
CA ARG A 70 -15.98 2.35 20.20
C ARG A 70 -15.07 1.26 19.63
N GLU A 71 -14.50 1.52 18.47
CA GLU A 71 -13.56 0.61 17.81
C GLU A 71 -12.19 0.60 18.50
N LEU A 72 -11.72 1.75 19.01
CA LEU A 72 -10.50 1.83 19.83
C LEU A 72 -10.65 1.15 21.18
N SER A 73 -11.76 1.38 21.89
CA SER A 73 -12.00 0.72 23.19
C SER A 73 -12.04 -0.80 23.07
N LEU A 74 -12.54 -1.33 21.96
CA LEU A 74 -12.52 -2.76 21.67
C LEU A 74 -11.09 -3.32 21.60
N LEU A 75 -10.20 -2.61 20.90
CA LEU A 75 -8.80 -3.01 20.75
C LEU A 75 -7.98 -2.87 22.03
N LEU A 76 -8.21 -1.78 22.76
CA LEU A 76 -7.52 -1.48 24.01
C LEU A 76 -8.02 -2.34 25.17
N ASP A 77 -8.97 -3.24 24.91
CA ASP A 77 -9.62 -4.10 25.90
C ASP A 77 -10.21 -3.32 27.09
N ILE A 78 -10.73 -2.12 26.79
CA ILE A 78 -11.33 -1.25 27.80
C ILE A 78 -12.78 -1.71 27.98
N SER A 79 -12.98 -2.60 28.96
CA SER A 79 -14.30 -3.07 29.34
C SER A 79 -15.15 -1.90 29.84
N HIS A 80 -16.21 -1.56 29.10
CA HIS A 80 -17.11 -0.44 29.38
C HIS A 80 -16.38 0.88 29.66
N SER A 81 -16.17 1.71 28.63
CA SER A 81 -15.69 3.10 28.76
C SER A 81 -16.26 3.75 30.03
N LYS A 82 -15.41 4.01 31.03
CA LYS A 82 -15.72 4.65 32.30
C LYS A 82 -16.53 5.85 31.94
N ARG A 83 -17.78 5.83 32.39
CA ARG A 83 -18.69 6.93 32.08
C ARG A 83 -18.14 8.16 32.81
N VAL A 84 -17.60 9.13 32.07
CA VAL A 84 -17.30 10.50 32.54
C VAL A 84 -18.42 10.89 33.49
N SER A 85 -18.24 11.33 34.73
CA SER A 85 -19.35 11.64 35.65
C SER A 85 -20.24 12.78 35.14
N GLU A 86 -21.46 12.95 35.68
CA GLU A 86 -22.33 14.08 35.29
C GLU A 86 -21.65 15.43 35.57
N LYS A 87 -20.90 15.50 36.68
CA LYS A 87 -20.12 16.67 37.07
C LYS A 87 -19.01 16.98 36.06
N GLU A 88 -18.15 16.01 35.75
CA GLU A 88 -17.06 16.18 34.78
C GLU A 88 -17.59 16.56 33.39
N MET A 89 -18.74 16.01 33.01
CA MET A 89 -19.41 16.31 31.76
C MET A 89 -19.95 17.74 31.72
N LYS A 90 -20.63 18.20 32.79
CA LYS A 90 -21.07 19.59 32.91
C LYS A 90 -19.87 20.55 32.88
N GLU A 91 -18.82 20.25 33.63
CA GLU A 91 -17.59 21.04 33.65
C GLU A 91 -16.94 21.14 32.26
N PHE A 92 -16.85 20.02 31.52
CA PHE A 92 -16.28 20.01 30.16
C PHE A 92 -17.14 20.82 29.19
N LEU A 93 -18.45 20.60 29.15
CA LEU A 93 -19.35 21.29 28.22
C LEU A 93 -19.52 22.78 28.55
N SER A 94 -19.36 23.17 29.81
CA SER A 94 -19.38 24.59 30.24
C SER A 94 -18.08 25.33 29.95
N ASN A 95 -16.98 24.62 29.61
CA ASN A 95 -15.70 25.26 29.31
C ASN A 95 -15.68 25.88 27.90
N ARG A 96 -16.04 27.16 27.81
CA ARG A 96 -16.13 27.90 26.54
C ARG A 96 -14.81 27.96 25.77
N GLU A 97 -13.69 28.15 26.47
CA GLU A 97 -12.37 28.26 25.85
C GLU A 97 -11.95 26.93 25.23
N LEU A 98 -12.10 25.83 26.00
CA LEU A 98 -11.76 24.49 25.54
C LEU A 98 -12.63 24.06 24.35
N ILE A 99 -13.95 24.23 24.42
CA ILE A 99 -14.85 23.87 23.31
C ILE A 99 -14.50 24.67 22.06
N SER A 100 -14.27 25.99 22.20
CA SER A 100 -13.86 26.84 21.07
C SER A 100 -12.53 26.40 20.47
N PHE A 101 -11.58 26.00 21.31
CA PHE A 101 -10.28 25.49 20.88
C PHE A 101 -10.40 24.17 20.11
N LEU A 102 -11.16 23.20 20.64
CA LEU A 102 -11.37 21.90 19.99
C LEU A 102 -12.06 22.05 18.64
N LEU A 103 -13.07 22.92 18.55
CA LEU A 103 -13.73 23.25 17.29
C LEU A 103 -12.76 23.84 16.27
N LYS A 104 -11.95 24.83 16.65
CA LYS A 104 -10.94 25.43 15.75
C LYS A 104 -9.93 24.41 15.26
N THR A 105 -9.46 23.53 16.15
CA THR A 105 -8.48 22.48 15.82
C THR A 105 -9.05 21.48 14.82
N CYS A 106 -10.34 21.19 14.90
CA CYS A 106 -11.07 20.37 13.94
C CYS A 106 -11.67 21.17 12.77
N GLU A 107 -11.17 22.38 12.53
CA GLU A 107 -11.55 23.27 11.41
C GLU A 107 -13.06 23.57 11.38
N LYS A 108 -13.70 23.67 12.54
CA LYS A 108 -15.11 24.06 12.69
C LYS A 108 -15.24 25.54 13.03
N LYS A 109 -16.32 26.15 12.52
CA LYS A 109 -16.68 27.53 12.84
C LYS A 109 -17.05 27.64 14.32
N VAL A 110 -16.60 28.71 14.97
CA VAL A 110 -16.92 29.05 16.37
C VAL A 110 -17.85 30.26 16.36
N SER A 111 -19.00 30.13 17.01
CA SER A 111 -19.98 31.18 17.25
C SER A 111 -19.67 31.96 18.52
N GLU A 112 -20.22 33.17 18.64
CA GLU A 112 -20.21 33.91 19.90
C GLU A 112 -21.13 33.23 20.94
N ASN A 113 -22.17 32.52 20.51
CA ASN A 113 -23.08 31.78 21.37
C ASN A 113 -22.48 30.44 21.80
N HIS A 114 -22.27 30.24 23.11
CA HIS A 114 -21.69 29.01 23.65
C HIS A 114 -22.57 27.78 23.40
N SER A 115 -23.89 27.90 23.51
CA SER A 115 -24.81 26.78 23.27
C SER A 115 -24.77 26.29 21.82
N GLU A 116 -24.49 27.18 20.86
CA GLU A 116 -24.25 26.80 19.46
C GLU A 116 -22.92 26.07 19.28
N ASN A 117 -21.87 26.50 19.98
CA ASN A 117 -20.57 25.82 19.96
C ASN A 117 -20.66 24.42 20.56
N VAL A 118 -21.37 24.26 21.69
CA VAL A 118 -21.63 22.96 22.29
C VAL A 118 -22.38 22.06 21.30
N TRP A 119 -23.40 22.58 20.61
CA TRP A 119 -24.13 21.81 19.62
C TRP A 119 -23.24 21.37 18.44
N THR A 120 -22.44 22.28 17.89
CA THR A 120 -21.46 21.96 16.84
C THR A 120 -20.45 20.92 17.31
N PHE A 121 -20.00 21.00 18.56
CA PHE A 121 -19.11 20.01 19.17
C PHE A 121 -19.79 18.64 19.24
N LEU A 122 -21.03 18.56 19.71
CA LEU A 122 -21.78 17.29 19.75
C LEU A 122 -21.96 16.70 18.35
N LYS A 123 -22.26 17.51 17.33
CA LYS A 123 -22.31 17.05 15.93
C LYS A 123 -20.95 16.53 15.45
N LEU A 124 -19.84 17.15 15.86
CA LEU A 124 -18.49 16.67 15.56
C LEU A 124 -18.21 15.31 16.24
N ILE A 125 -18.62 15.14 17.49
CA ILE A 125 -18.37 13.92 18.26
C ILE A 125 -19.24 12.75 17.78
N PHE A 126 -20.55 12.97 17.69
CA PHE A 126 -21.54 11.91 17.51
C PHE A 126 -22.03 11.77 16.06
N GLY A 127 -21.63 12.68 15.17
CA GLY A 127 -22.04 12.71 13.77
C GLY A 127 -23.11 13.76 13.50
N ASP A 128 -23.38 14.03 12.23
CA ASP A 128 -24.42 14.99 11.86
C ASP A 128 -25.79 14.29 11.82
N PRO A 129 -26.76 14.68 12.67
CA PRO A 129 -28.08 14.04 12.68
C PRO A 129 -28.82 14.16 11.34
N GLU A 130 -28.52 15.18 10.54
CA GLU A 130 -29.09 15.35 9.20
C GLU A 130 -28.58 14.29 8.20
N LYS A 131 -27.40 13.71 8.46
CA LYS A 131 -26.81 12.66 7.61
C LYS A 131 -27.11 11.26 8.12
N ASN A 132 -27.04 11.06 9.43
CA ASN A 132 -27.31 9.77 10.06
C ASN A 132 -27.84 9.98 11.49
N GLU A 133 -29.15 10.16 11.58
CA GLU A 133 -29.86 10.37 12.84
C GLU A 133 -29.66 9.22 13.83
N SER A 134 -29.66 7.97 13.35
CA SER A 134 -29.48 6.78 14.19
C SER A 134 -28.12 6.76 14.89
N ILE A 135 -27.03 7.06 14.17
CA ILE A 135 -25.68 7.12 14.76
C ILE A 135 -25.57 8.23 15.78
N PHE A 136 -26.11 9.42 15.47
CA PHE A 136 -26.13 10.53 16.42
C PHE A 136 -26.89 10.16 17.69
N LYS A 137 -28.13 9.67 17.57
CA LYS A 137 -28.97 9.27 18.70
C LYS A 137 -28.32 8.15 19.53
N LEU A 138 -27.74 7.15 18.89
CA LEU A 138 -27.03 6.06 19.59
C LEU A 138 -25.78 6.55 20.32
N GLY A 139 -25.00 7.41 19.69
CA GLY A 139 -23.82 8.01 20.30
C GLY A 139 -24.19 8.81 21.54
N ILE A 140 -25.18 9.70 21.41
CA ILE A 140 -25.73 10.47 22.54
C ILE A 140 -26.27 9.51 23.60
N ARG A 141 -27.18 8.59 23.27
CA ARG A 141 -27.79 7.66 24.24
C ARG A 141 -26.74 6.82 24.96
N SER A 142 -25.74 6.29 24.24
CA SER A 142 -24.66 5.49 24.80
C SER A 142 -23.83 6.29 25.81
N PHE A 143 -23.48 7.52 25.44
CA PHE A 143 -22.62 8.38 26.25
C PHE A 143 -23.35 9.03 27.44
N PHE A 144 -24.62 9.43 27.23
CA PHE A 144 -25.43 10.16 28.20
C PHE A 144 -26.46 9.30 28.94
N LYS A 145 -26.43 7.96 28.77
CA LYS A 145 -27.40 7.03 29.37
C LYS A 145 -27.62 7.31 30.87
N ASN A 146 -28.88 7.50 31.26
CA ASN A 146 -29.34 7.69 32.64
C ASN A 146 -28.93 9.02 33.31
N ARG A 147 -28.78 10.12 32.56
CA ARG A 147 -28.43 11.43 33.13
C ARG A 147 -29.38 12.53 32.69
N ASN A 148 -29.80 13.34 33.66
CA ASN A 148 -30.50 14.58 33.38
C ASN A 148 -29.47 15.63 33.00
N ILE A 149 -29.31 15.87 31.70
CA ILE A 149 -28.52 17.01 31.25
C ILE A 149 -29.44 18.23 31.33
N GLU A 150 -29.20 19.09 32.31
CA GLU A 150 -29.75 20.43 32.31
C GLU A 150 -28.99 21.25 31.26
N TRP A 151 -29.55 21.32 30.06
CA TRP A 151 -29.02 22.14 28.99
C TRP A 151 -29.31 23.61 29.31
N LEU A 152 -28.27 24.34 29.70
CA LEU A 152 -28.31 25.81 29.83
C LEU A 152 -28.77 26.41 28.50
N GLU A 153 -29.96 27.03 28.52
CA GLU A 153 -30.56 27.81 27.43
C GLU A 153 -30.31 27.25 26.01
N CYS A 154 -30.80 26.04 25.75
CA CYS A 154 -30.97 25.54 24.39
C CYS A 154 -32.31 26.05 23.84
N ASP A 155 -32.28 26.55 22.61
CA ASP A 155 -33.43 26.94 21.81
C ASP A 155 -34.49 25.81 21.76
N SER A 156 -35.78 26.15 21.70
CA SER A 156 -36.90 25.21 21.86
C SER A 156 -36.88 24.07 20.82
N SER A 157 -36.41 24.35 19.60
CA SER A 157 -36.22 23.37 18.52
C SER A 157 -35.18 22.28 18.85
N LYS A 158 -34.22 22.56 19.73
CA LYS A 158 -33.19 21.59 20.16
C LYS A 158 -33.65 20.73 21.33
N LYS A 159 -34.64 21.18 22.11
CA LYS A 159 -35.27 20.38 23.18
C LYS A 159 -36.08 19.20 22.62
N GLU A 160 -36.76 19.38 21.48
CA GLU A 160 -37.45 18.28 20.78
C GLU A 160 -36.48 17.20 20.27
N ILE A 161 -35.29 17.58 19.82
CA ILE A 161 -34.23 16.62 19.45
C ILE A 161 -33.78 15.81 20.68
N ILE A 162 -33.71 16.44 21.86
CA ILE A 162 -33.33 15.77 23.12
C ILE A 162 -34.42 14.83 23.64
N GLU A 163 -35.70 15.18 23.51
CA GLU A 163 -36.80 14.29 23.87
C GLU A 163 -36.94 13.10 22.90
N SER A 164 -36.64 13.31 21.61
CA SER A 164 -36.60 12.25 20.58
C SER A 164 -35.34 11.36 20.60
N ILE A 165 -34.36 11.63 21.47
CA ILE A 165 -33.19 10.78 21.72
C ILE A 165 -33.55 9.49 22.49
N LYS A 166 -34.79 9.40 23.02
CA LYS A 166 -35.33 8.14 23.56
C LYS A 166 -35.69 7.17 22.44
N MET A 167 -34.69 6.52 21.85
CA MET A 167 -34.93 5.37 20.96
C MET A 167 -35.49 4.18 21.74
N SER A 168 -36.42 3.42 21.17
CA SER A 168 -36.78 2.12 21.74
C SER A 168 -35.65 1.11 21.52
N GLU A 169 -35.55 0.04 22.32
CA GLU A 169 -34.56 -1.02 22.04
C GLU A 169 -34.85 -1.76 20.73
N GLU A 170 -36.10 -1.72 20.27
CA GLU A 170 -36.58 -2.30 19.02
C GLU A 170 -36.07 -1.52 17.79
N GLU A 171 -36.08 -0.18 17.83
CA GLU A 171 -35.53 0.68 16.76
C GLU A 171 -34.03 0.47 16.54
N ILE A 172 -33.30 0.09 17.58
CA ILE A 172 -31.85 -0.19 17.53
C ILE A 172 -31.55 -1.55 16.86
N SER A 173 -32.54 -2.44 16.82
CA SER A 173 -32.41 -3.81 16.28
C SER A 173 -32.77 -3.93 14.80
N GLN A 174 -33.54 -2.99 14.25
CA GLN A 174 -33.98 -3.01 12.87
C GLN A 174 -32.83 -2.61 11.93
N ASN A 175 -32.63 -3.39 10.85
CA ASN A 175 -31.68 -3.14 9.75
C ASN A 175 -30.17 -3.23 10.09
N ARG A 176 -29.77 -4.07 11.07
CA ARG A 176 -28.35 -4.38 11.25
C ARG A 176 -27.85 -5.35 10.18
N ALA A 177 -26.64 -5.12 9.73
CA ALA A 177 -25.92 -6.08 8.91
C ALA A 177 -25.71 -7.38 9.69
N ALA A 178 -25.78 -8.52 8.99
CA ALA A 178 -25.71 -9.84 9.61
C ALA A 178 -24.73 -10.75 8.86
N SER A 179 -24.12 -11.68 9.60
CA SER A 179 -23.27 -12.72 9.05
C SER A 179 -23.54 -14.04 9.76
N ILE A 180 -23.37 -15.14 9.03
CA ILE A 180 -23.37 -16.48 9.62
C ILE A 180 -21.93 -16.89 9.83
N VAL A 181 -21.61 -17.30 11.06
CA VAL A 181 -20.25 -17.64 11.47
C VAL A 181 -20.26 -19.00 12.17
N SER A 182 -19.37 -19.89 11.73
CA SER A 182 -19.08 -21.13 12.43
C SER A 182 -17.84 -20.93 13.30
N LEU A 183 -18.01 -20.75 14.61
CA LEU A 183 -16.89 -20.44 15.52
C LEU A 183 -15.75 -21.47 15.45
N PRO A 184 -16.03 -22.80 15.38
CA PRO A 184 -14.98 -23.81 15.23
C PRO A 184 -14.15 -23.68 13.93
N SER A 185 -14.69 -23.02 12.90
CA SER A 185 -14.02 -22.87 11.60
C SER A 185 -13.15 -21.62 11.49
N LEU A 186 -13.28 -20.67 12.42
CA LEU A 186 -12.58 -19.39 12.34
C LEU A 186 -11.07 -19.56 12.54
N LEU A 187 -10.66 -20.53 13.35
CA LEU A 187 -9.26 -20.74 13.73
C LEU A 187 -8.95 -22.22 13.97
N PRO A 188 -8.48 -22.97 12.96
CA PRO A 188 -8.06 -24.37 13.14
C PRO A 188 -6.94 -24.54 14.18
N ILE A 189 -6.10 -23.50 14.30
CA ILE A 189 -4.87 -23.45 15.12
C ILE A 189 -5.18 -23.23 16.61
N PHE A 190 -6.39 -22.77 16.95
CA PHE A 190 -6.79 -22.50 18.34
C PHE A 190 -7.62 -23.64 18.94
N SER A 191 -7.82 -24.74 18.21
CA SER A 191 -8.43 -25.95 18.75
C SER A 191 -7.70 -26.49 19.99
N ASP A 192 -6.39 -26.21 20.09
CA ASP A 192 -5.53 -26.55 21.23
C ASP A 192 -5.47 -25.47 22.33
N LEU A 193 -5.98 -24.26 22.06
CA LEU A 193 -6.00 -23.15 23.02
C LEU A 193 -7.30 -23.18 23.83
N ARG A 194 -7.13 -23.36 25.15
CA ARG A 194 -8.08 -23.19 26.27
C ARG A 194 -9.56 -23.46 25.95
N LYS A 195 -10.13 -24.44 26.66
CA LYS A 195 -11.59 -24.65 26.74
C LYS A 195 -12.34 -23.30 26.80
N ASN A 196 -13.26 -23.07 25.86
CA ASN A 196 -14.23 -21.97 25.85
C ASN A 196 -13.75 -20.59 25.36
N TRP A 197 -12.74 -20.51 24.46
CA TRP A 197 -12.26 -19.24 23.90
C TRP A 197 -13.34 -18.50 23.09
N GLU A 198 -14.23 -19.24 22.44
CA GLU A 198 -15.36 -18.74 21.65
C GLU A 198 -16.24 -17.81 22.49
N ASN A 199 -16.59 -18.27 23.71
CA ASN A 199 -17.40 -17.51 24.64
C ASN A 199 -16.68 -16.28 25.19
N LEU A 200 -15.34 -16.31 25.32
CA LEU A 200 -14.56 -15.13 25.70
C LEU A 200 -14.61 -14.05 24.61
N VAL A 201 -14.52 -14.45 23.33
CA VAL A 201 -14.66 -13.52 22.19
C VAL A 201 -16.06 -12.92 22.14
N ILE A 202 -17.10 -13.75 22.28
CA ILE A 202 -18.50 -13.27 22.32
C ILE A 202 -18.69 -12.28 23.47
N GLN A 203 -18.24 -12.62 24.68
CA GLN A 203 -18.34 -11.74 25.84
C GLN A 203 -17.59 -10.41 25.65
N LYS A 204 -16.46 -10.41 24.93
CA LYS A 204 -15.72 -9.20 24.60
C LYS A 204 -16.44 -8.35 23.55
N LEU A 205 -17.18 -8.95 22.62
CA LEU A 205 -17.86 -8.24 21.53
C LEU A 205 -19.24 -7.68 21.90
N ILE A 206 -19.98 -8.35 22.80
CA ILE A 206 -21.32 -7.90 23.25
C ILE A 206 -21.31 -6.44 23.77
N PRO A 207 -20.37 -6.01 24.63
CA PRO A 207 -20.28 -4.62 25.08
C PRO A 207 -20.10 -3.60 23.94
N HIS A 208 -19.65 -4.03 22.77
CA HIS A 208 -19.41 -3.22 21.58
C HIS A 208 -20.53 -3.36 20.54
N TYR A 209 -21.75 -3.65 20.99
CA TYR A 209 -22.99 -3.65 20.19
C TYR A 209 -23.12 -4.79 19.16
N PHE A 210 -22.25 -5.80 19.21
CA PHE A 210 -22.48 -7.05 18.49
C PHE A 210 -23.58 -7.85 19.20
N SER A 211 -24.43 -8.53 18.41
CA SER A 211 -25.39 -9.51 18.92
C SER A 211 -25.08 -10.88 18.33
N PHE A 212 -25.29 -11.92 19.13
CA PHE A 212 -25.05 -13.30 18.74
C PHE A 212 -26.30 -14.12 19.00
N LYS A 213 -26.77 -14.81 17.98
CA LYS A 213 -27.91 -15.74 18.07
C LYS A 213 -27.45 -17.11 17.59
N SER A 214 -27.53 -18.11 18.46
CA SER A 214 -27.23 -19.49 18.05
C SER A 214 -28.23 -19.96 17.00
N LEU A 215 -27.72 -20.56 15.92
CA LEU A 215 -28.52 -21.14 14.84
C LEU A 215 -28.78 -22.63 15.05
N ASP A 216 -28.04 -23.28 15.94
CA ASP A 216 -28.19 -24.69 16.24
C ASP A 216 -28.08 -25.01 17.74
N PHE A 217 -28.58 -26.19 18.12
CA PHE A 217 -28.47 -26.71 19.49
C PHE A 217 -27.03 -27.01 19.91
N SER A 218 -26.10 -27.06 18.94
CA SER A 218 -24.69 -27.36 19.21
C SER A 218 -23.87 -26.11 19.57
N GLU A 219 -24.45 -24.91 19.48
CA GLU A 219 -23.81 -23.62 19.70
C GLU A 219 -22.51 -23.47 18.88
N LYS A 220 -22.51 -23.99 17.66
CA LYS A 220 -21.34 -23.91 16.76
C LYS A 220 -21.52 -22.85 15.70
N ASN A 221 -22.74 -22.66 15.25
CA ASN A 221 -23.10 -21.72 14.21
C ASN A 221 -23.90 -20.57 14.82
N PHE A 222 -23.45 -19.35 14.58
CA PHE A 222 -24.08 -18.14 15.09
C PHE A 222 -24.46 -17.22 13.94
N GLU A 223 -25.64 -16.64 14.03
CA GLU A 223 -25.97 -15.40 13.36
C GLU A 223 -25.41 -14.26 14.19
N VAL A 224 -24.46 -13.52 13.62
CA VAL A 224 -23.84 -12.35 14.21
C VAL A 224 -24.50 -11.13 13.61
N GLN A 225 -25.17 -10.33 14.44
CA GLN A 225 -25.61 -9.00 14.03
C GLN A 225 -24.54 -7.98 14.40
N TRP A 226 -24.08 -7.26 13.40
CA TRP A 226 -23.03 -6.27 13.53
C TRP A 226 -23.57 -4.96 14.15
N PRO A 227 -22.68 -4.12 14.72
CA PRO A 227 -23.07 -2.79 15.14
C PRO A 227 -23.65 -1.98 13.98
N ILE A 228 -24.56 -1.04 14.28
CA ILE A 228 -25.33 -0.31 13.25
C ILE A 228 -24.48 0.54 12.28
N TRP A 229 -23.23 0.84 12.64
CA TRP A 229 -22.30 1.58 11.77
C TRP A 229 -21.63 0.70 10.71
N TYR A 230 -21.83 -0.62 10.78
CA TYR A 230 -21.38 -1.55 9.75
C TYR A 230 -22.43 -1.68 8.64
N ARG A 231 -21.96 -1.73 7.39
CA ARG A 231 -22.81 -1.90 6.20
C ARG A 231 -22.65 -3.31 5.65
N GLN A 232 -23.75 -3.93 5.22
CA GLN A 232 -23.76 -5.31 4.72
C GLN A 232 -22.75 -5.55 3.59
N ASP A 233 -22.62 -4.60 2.67
CA ASP A 233 -21.76 -4.73 1.49
C ASP A 233 -20.25 -4.63 1.81
N ASN A 234 -19.90 -4.12 2.99
CA ASN A 234 -18.52 -3.84 3.41
C ASN A 234 -18.14 -4.56 4.71
N LEU A 235 -18.84 -5.65 5.07
CA LEU A 235 -18.51 -6.38 6.29
C LEU A 235 -17.13 -7.02 6.18
N PRO A 236 -16.23 -6.78 7.15
CA PRO A 236 -14.98 -7.52 7.22
C PRO A 236 -15.26 -8.99 7.54
N SER A 237 -14.29 -9.86 7.26
CA SER A 237 -14.39 -11.25 7.72
C SER A 237 -14.40 -11.29 9.25
N PHE A 238 -15.16 -12.22 9.85
CA PHE A 238 -15.14 -12.37 11.31
C PHE A 238 -13.74 -12.80 11.82
N ASN A 239 -12.91 -13.39 10.94
CA ASN A 239 -11.49 -13.64 11.20
C ASN A 239 -10.70 -12.34 11.38
N GLU A 240 -10.97 -11.28 10.62
CA GLU A 240 -10.35 -9.97 10.84
C GLU A 240 -10.73 -9.38 12.20
N ILE A 241 -11.98 -9.56 12.64
CA ILE A 241 -12.38 -9.16 14.00
C ILE A 241 -11.58 -9.92 15.05
N LEU A 242 -11.44 -11.24 14.91
CA LEU A 242 -10.58 -12.03 15.80
C LEU A 242 -9.14 -11.53 15.80
N PHE A 243 -8.58 -11.28 14.61
CA PHE A 243 -7.22 -10.76 14.46
C PHE A 243 -7.03 -9.41 15.14
N ARG A 244 -8.03 -8.54 15.09
CA ARG A 244 -8.04 -7.25 15.81
C ARG A 244 -8.02 -7.42 17.32
N LEU A 245 -8.72 -8.43 17.85
CA LEU A 245 -8.83 -8.70 19.29
C LEU A 245 -7.62 -9.43 19.89
N THR A 246 -6.86 -10.16 19.07
CA THR A 246 -5.71 -10.94 19.53
C THR A 246 -4.42 -10.11 19.54
N ASP A 247 -3.68 -10.14 20.65
CA ASP A 247 -2.28 -9.72 20.65
C ASP A 247 -1.42 -10.77 19.96
N PHE A 248 -1.11 -10.52 18.69
CA PHE A 248 -0.32 -11.41 17.84
C PHE A 248 1.06 -11.80 18.38
N GLN A 249 1.59 -11.08 19.38
CA GLN A 249 2.82 -11.51 20.06
C GLN A 249 2.62 -12.81 20.85
N LEU A 250 1.37 -13.14 21.22
CA LEU A 250 1.01 -14.37 21.94
C LEU A 250 0.56 -15.50 21.02
N VAL A 251 0.30 -15.22 19.74
CA VAL A 251 -0.02 -16.27 18.76
C VAL A 251 1.29 -16.89 18.33
N SER A 252 1.60 -18.06 18.86
CA SER A 252 2.71 -18.87 18.37
C SER A 252 2.51 -19.08 16.87
N LYS A 253 3.36 -18.46 16.05
CA LYS A 253 3.53 -18.87 14.66
C LYS A 253 4.10 -20.28 14.69
N GLU A 254 3.25 -21.28 14.77
CA GLU A 254 3.63 -22.55 14.18
C GLU A 254 3.77 -22.29 12.69
N ILE A 255 5.01 -22.35 12.20
CA ILE A 255 5.27 -22.53 10.77
C ILE A 255 4.45 -23.76 10.42
N GLY A 256 3.37 -23.56 9.66
CA GLY A 256 2.39 -24.61 9.44
C GLY A 256 3.09 -25.88 9.03
N ASN A 257 2.90 -26.95 9.80
CA ASN A 257 3.16 -28.32 9.38
C ASN A 257 2.10 -28.71 8.33
N SER A 258 1.93 -27.90 7.28
CA SER A 258 1.18 -28.27 6.10
C SER A 258 1.98 -29.39 5.47
N ASN A 259 1.66 -30.63 5.85
CA ASN A 259 2.14 -31.88 5.28
C ASN A 259 3.43 -31.69 4.47
N TYR A 260 4.57 -31.70 5.15
CA TYR A 260 5.78 -32.29 4.56
C TYR A 260 5.48 -33.79 4.30
N LYS A 261 4.46 -34.11 3.48
CA LYS A 261 4.61 -35.17 2.49
C LYS A 261 5.93 -34.81 1.87
N LYS A 262 6.99 -35.58 2.21
CA LYS A 262 8.36 -35.47 1.71
C LYS A 262 8.36 -34.48 0.55
N LEU A 263 8.95 -33.29 0.71
CA LEU A 263 9.34 -32.49 -0.47
C LEU A 263 9.89 -33.52 -1.43
N SER A 264 9.09 -33.86 -2.45
CA SER A 264 9.16 -35.21 -3.01
C SER A 264 10.24 -35.15 -4.06
N ASP A 265 11.49 -34.92 -3.63
CA ASP A 265 12.62 -34.40 -4.40
C ASP A 265 12.10 -33.82 -5.69
N GLY A 266 11.29 -32.73 -5.54
CA GLY A 266 10.22 -32.38 -6.47
C GLY A 266 10.69 -32.70 -7.85
N LYS A 267 10.21 -33.82 -8.45
CA LYS A 267 10.76 -34.34 -9.71
C LYS A 267 10.78 -33.15 -10.64
N SER A 268 11.97 -32.58 -10.83
CA SER A 268 12.11 -31.29 -11.49
C SER A 268 11.67 -31.56 -12.90
N SER A 269 10.42 -31.24 -13.21
CA SER A 269 9.90 -31.21 -14.56
C SER A 269 10.63 -30.05 -15.23
N SER A 270 11.87 -30.34 -15.64
CA SER A 270 12.85 -29.47 -16.26
C SER A 270 12.88 -28.03 -15.74
N ASP A 271 13.73 -27.75 -14.75
CA ASP A 271 14.18 -26.40 -14.33
C ASP A 271 14.95 -25.60 -15.42
N LYS A 272 14.83 -26.05 -16.67
CA LYS A 272 15.55 -25.55 -17.84
C LYS A 272 15.47 -24.02 -18.01
N PRO A 273 14.30 -23.36 -17.94
CA PRO A 273 14.22 -21.91 -18.13
C PRO A 273 14.94 -21.11 -17.02
N LEU A 274 14.87 -21.60 -15.77
CA LEU A 274 15.50 -20.96 -14.61
C LEU A 274 17.03 -21.15 -14.65
N THR A 275 17.51 -22.30 -15.11
CA THR A 275 18.95 -22.54 -15.32
C THR A 275 19.54 -21.66 -16.42
N LEU A 276 18.78 -21.35 -17.48
CA LEU A 276 19.25 -20.47 -18.55
C LEU A 276 19.42 -19.03 -18.07
N ILE A 277 18.39 -18.45 -17.42
CA ILE A 277 18.44 -17.05 -16.96
C ILE A 277 19.53 -16.87 -15.89
N SER A 278 19.62 -17.78 -14.92
CA SER A 278 20.67 -17.74 -13.90
C SER A 278 22.07 -17.94 -14.50
N GLY A 279 22.20 -18.80 -15.51
CA GLY A 279 23.44 -19.00 -16.27
C GLY A 279 23.89 -17.75 -17.02
N ILE A 280 22.98 -17.08 -17.74
CA ILE A 280 23.24 -15.82 -18.45
C ILE A 280 23.74 -14.76 -17.47
N ARG A 281 23.02 -14.55 -16.36
CA ARG A 281 23.39 -13.59 -15.32
C ARG A 281 24.79 -13.86 -14.76
N LYS A 282 25.05 -15.11 -14.35
CA LYS A 282 26.33 -15.49 -13.75
C LYS A 282 27.50 -15.30 -14.73
N CYS A 283 27.30 -15.64 -16.00
CA CYS A 283 28.30 -15.43 -17.05
C CYS A 283 28.61 -13.94 -17.23
N LEU A 284 27.58 -13.11 -17.45
CA LEU A 284 27.76 -11.66 -17.68
C LEU A 284 28.41 -10.96 -16.49
N LEU A 285 27.98 -11.26 -15.26
CA LEU A 285 28.60 -10.72 -14.04
C LEU A 285 30.08 -11.12 -13.91
N SER A 286 30.42 -12.36 -14.28
CA SER A 286 31.82 -12.82 -14.27
C SER A 286 32.70 -12.13 -15.34
N LYS A 287 32.07 -11.60 -16.39
CA LYS A 287 32.69 -10.76 -17.41
C LYS A 287 32.59 -9.27 -17.05
N GLY A 288 32.34 -8.91 -15.80
CA GLY A 288 32.36 -7.52 -15.36
C GLY A 288 31.19 -6.65 -15.87
N PHE A 289 30.15 -7.24 -16.46
CA PHE A 289 28.92 -6.49 -16.72
C PHE A 289 28.20 -6.15 -15.42
N VAL A 290 27.55 -5.00 -15.40
CA VAL A 290 26.66 -4.59 -14.30
C VAL A 290 25.21 -4.85 -14.71
N GLU A 291 24.49 -5.61 -13.89
CA GLU A 291 23.04 -5.79 -14.08
C GLU A 291 22.31 -4.51 -13.66
N CYS A 292 21.42 -4.04 -14.52
CA CYS A 292 20.56 -2.89 -14.24
C CYS A 292 19.09 -3.24 -14.41
N ASN A 293 18.20 -2.37 -13.94
CA ASN A 293 16.77 -2.52 -14.12
C ASN A 293 16.15 -1.15 -14.37
N THR A 294 15.61 -0.95 -15.57
CA THR A 294 14.93 0.30 -15.95
C THR A 294 13.42 0.17 -15.86
N THR A 295 12.73 1.32 -15.80
CA THR A 295 11.26 1.32 -15.81
C THR A 295 10.74 0.65 -17.08
N LYS A 296 9.60 -0.03 -16.97
CA LYS A 296 8.91 -0.67 -18.09
C LYS A 296 8.01 0.31 -18.85
N PHE A 297 8.01 1.58 -18.45
CA PHE A 297 7.24 2.64 -19.06
C PHE A 297 8.14 3.66 -19.75
N SER A 298 7.73 4.12 -20.92
CA SER A 298 8.38 5.17 -21.71
C SER A 298 7.35 6.25 -22.09
N PRO A 299 7.77 7.52 -22.24
CA PRO A 299 6.92 8.55 -22.81
C PRO A 299 6.50 8.18 -24.23
N CYS A 300 5.24 8.45 -24.61
CA CYS A 300 4.68 8.05 -25.91
C CYS A 300 5.49 8.58 -27.11
N GLN A 301 6.07 9.78 -26.99
CA GLN A 301 6.92 10.41 -28.01
C GLN A 301 8.26 9.71 -28.26
N GLU A 302 8.65 8.76 -27.40
CA GLU A 302 9.94 8.07 -27.46
C GLU A 302 9.83 6.62 -27.98
N LEU A 303 8.64 6.20 -28.40
CA LEU A 303 8.42 4.87 -28.96
C LEU A 303 8.81 4.82 -30.44
N ASN A 304 9.30 3.66 -30.87
CA ASN A 304 9.60 3.40 -32.27
C ASN A 304 8.37 2.94 -33.06
N ASN A 305 7.36 2.38 -32.38
CA ASN A 305 6.11 1.94 -32.99
C ASN A 305 4.94 2.87 -32.62
N GLU A 306 3.86 2.80 -33.40
CA GLU A 306 2.60 3.47 -33.07
C GLU A 306 2.06 3.03 -31.70
N VAL A 307 1.44 3.98 -31.00
CA VAL A 307 1.00 3.79 -29.61
C VAL A 307 -0.36 3.09 -29.58
N ASP A 308 -0.36 1.76 -29.56
CA ASP A 308 -1.56 0.91 -29.42
C ASP A 308 -2.15 0.86 -27.99
N LEU A 309 -1.34 1.13 -26.96
CA LEU A 309 -1.74 1.04 -25.56
C LEU A 309 -1.29 2.31 -24.83
N VAL A 310 -2.12 2.85 -23.95
CA VAL A 310 -1.79 4.00 -23.08
C VAL A 310 -2.36 3.74 -21.69
N LEU A 311 -1.68 4.21 -20.64
CA LEU A 311 -2.21 4.12 -19.28
C LEU A 311 -3.41 5.05 -19.10
N GLU A 312 -4.52 4.53 -18.59
CA GLU A 312 -5.76 5.28 -18.34
C GLU A 312 -5.51 6.54 -17.48
N TYR A 313 -4.68 6.42 -16.45
CA TYR A 313 -4.36 7.50 -15.51
C TYR A 313 -3.11 8.32 -15.89
N ASN A 314 -2.42 7.99 -16.99
CA ASN A 314 -1.30 8.79 -17.49
C ASN A 314 -1.20 8.68 -19.03
N PRO A 315 -1.89 9.57 -19.78
CA PRO A 315 -1.98 9.47 -21.23
C PRO A 315 -0.66 9.75 -21.97
N THR A 316 0.35 10.26 -21.26
CA THR A 316 1.64 10.63 -21.84
C THR A 316 2.68 9.51 -21.80
N SER A 317 2.35 8.38 -21.16
CA SER A 317 3.26 7.26 -20.95
C SER A 317 2.61 5.94 -21.33
N THR A 318 3.42 5.02 -21.83
CA THR A 318 3.00 3.67 -22.16
C THR A 318 4.10 2.64 -21.89
N LEU A 319 3.79 1.37 -22.08
CA LEU A 319 4.73 0.27 -21.99
C LEU A 319 5.84 0.44 -23.04
N ARG A 320 7.10 0.26 -22.61
CA ARG A 320 8.24 0.36 -23.51
C ARG A 320 8.18 -0.73 -24.59
N ASP A 321 8.46 -0.33 -25.82
CA ASP A 321 8.61 -1.22 -26.98
C ASP A 321 10.06 -1.69 -27.17
N ASP A 322 11.02 -0.97 -26.58
CA ASP A 322 12.45 -1.25 -26.68
C ASP A 322 13.17 -1.06 -25.34
N ILE A 323 13.71 -2.17 -24.83
CA ILE A 323 14.52 -2.19 -23.61
C ILE A 323 15.80 -1.35 -23.74
N VAL A 324 16.41 -1.30 -24.94
CA VAL A 324 17.69 -0.62 -25.15
C VAL A 324 17.55 0.88 -24.94
N ASN A 325 16.44 1.47 -25.40
CA ASN A 325 16.16 2.89 -25.22
C ASN A 325 16.11 3.29 -23.74
N SER A 326 15.38 2.50 -22.93
CA SER A 326 15.29 2.76 -21.49
C SER A 326 16.66 2.67 -20.82
N VAL A 327 17.45 1.67 -21.18
CA VAL A 327 18.79 1.45 -20.62
C VAL A 327 19.77 2.57 -21.00
N VAL A 328 19.81 2.98 -22.27
CA VAL A 328 20.64 4.10 -22.75
C VAL A 328 20.30 5.38 -21.99
N LYS A 329 19.02 5.77 -21.93
CA LYS A 329 18.60 7.06 -21.36
C LYS A 329 18.67 7.10 -19.84
N GLN A 330 18.17 6.06 -19.16
CA GLN A 330 18.00 6.08 -17.70
C GLN A 330 19.27 5.67 -16.95
N VAL A 331 20.14 4.89 -17.58
CA VAL A 331 21.35 4.35 -16.95
C VAL A 331 22.60 5.00 -17.53
N LEU A 332 22.90 4.75 -18.81
CA LEU A 332 24.20 5.18 -19.39
C LEU A 332 24.33 6.69 -19.46
N LEU A 333 23.35 7.36 -20.09
CA LEU A 333 23.37 8.82 -20.24
C LEU A 333 23.35 9.53 -18.88
N LYS A 334 22.58 9.00 -17.93
CA LYS A 334 22.52 9.55 -16.56
C LYS A 334 23.86 9.42 -15.84
N ASN A 335 24.50 8.24 -15.88
CA ASN A 335 25.81 8.05 -15.25
C ASN A 335 26.91 8.89 -15.91
N LEU A 336 26.89 8.98 -17.25
CA LEU A 336 27.81 9.82 -18.01
C LEU A 336 27.68 11.29 -17.59
N ASN A 337 26.45 11.80 -17.48
CA ASN A 337 26.21 13.20 -17.11
C ASN A 337 26.52 13.51 -15.64
N LEU A 338 26.41 12.51 -14.75
CA LEU A 338 26.83 12.63 -13.35
C LEU A 338 28.35 12.45 -13.16
N GLY A 339 29.09 12.13 -14.22
CA GLY A 339 30.53 11.93 -14.17
C GLY A 339 30.96 10.64 -13.45
N ASN A 340 30.05 9.67 -13.30
CA ASN A 340 30.33 8.37 -12.73
C ASN A 340 31.15 7.49 -13.69
N ASN A 341 31.79 6.44 -13.15
CA ASN A 341 32.40 5.39 -13.97
C ASN A 341 31.34 4.73 -14.86
N LEU A 342 31.74 4.40 -16.09
CA LEU A 342 30.90 3.65 -17.03
C LEU A 342 31.42 2.23 -17.16
N TYR A 343 30.49 1.28 -17.02
CA TYR A 343 30.73 -0.16 -17.12
C TYR A 343 29.88 -0.71 -18.26
N PRO A 344 30.26 -1.86 -18.86
CA PRO A 344 29.33 -2.57 -19.71
C PRO A 344 28.13 -3.02 -18.86
N ILE A 345 26.92 -2.85 -19.39
CA ILE A 345 25.69 -3.13 -18.63
C ILE A 345 24.81 -4.11 -19.36
N PHE A 346 24.00 -4.82 -18.58
CA PHE A 346 22.93 -5.63 -19.15
C PHE A 346 21.62 -5.45 -18.39
N GLU A 347 20.53 -5.67 -19.11
CA GLU A 347 19.21 -5.84 -18.51
C GLU A 347 18.57 -7.09 -19.11
N LEU A 348 18.12 -7.99 -18.23
CA LEU A 348 17.27 -9.13 -18.59
C LEU A 348 15.87 -8.85 -18.05
N ALA A 349 14.92 -8.60 -18.95
CA ALA A 349 13.58 -8.19 -18.53
C ALA A 349 12.51 -8.64 -19.52
N TYR A 350 11.31 -8.83 -18.98
CA TYR A 350 10.12 -8.99 -19.81
C TYR A 350 9.74 -7.66 -20.43
N CYS A 351 9.51 -7.66 -21.74
CA CYS A 351 9.05 -6.52 -22.52
C CYS A 351 7.57 -6.73 -22.86
N PRO A 352 6.65 -6.11 -22.12
CA PRO A 352 5.21 -6.39 -22.23
C PRO A 352 4.66 -6.15 -23.63
N TRP A 353 5.11 -5.09 -24.30
CA TRP A 353 4.70 -4.75 -25.66
C TRP A 353 4.96 -5.87 -26.68
N LYS A 354 6.14 -6.48 -26.60
CA LYS A 354 6.57 -7.59 -27.49
C LYS A 354 6.13 -8.97 -26.99
N SER A 355 5.56 -9.02 -25.79
CA SER A 355 5.20 -10.27 -25.09
C SER A 355 6.36 -11.28 -25.04
N SER A 356 7.59 -10.77 -24.82
CA SER A 356 8.80 -11.59 -24.82
C SER A 356 9.81 -11.17 -23.76
N TRP A 357 10.62 -12.13 -23.32
CA TRP A 357 11.78 -11.85 -22.46
C TRP A 357 12.94 -11.42 -23.34
N GLN A 358 13.59 -10.31 -22.99
CA GLN A 358 14.68 -9.77 -23.76
C GLN A 358 15.94 -9.66 -22.90
N LEU A 359 17.08 -9.92 -23.53
CA LEU A 359 18.41 -9.62 -23.00
C LEU A 359 18.98 -8.45 -23.80
N ALA A 360 19.25 -7.34 -23.13
CA ALA A 360 19.97 -6.21 -23.69
C ALA A 360 21.37 -6.17 -23.09
N LEU A 361 22.40 -6.16 -23.95
CA LEU A 361 23.79 -5.91 -23.59
C LEU A 361 24.21 -4.57 -24.19
N LEU A 362 24.82 -3.69 -23.40
CA LEU A 362 25.30 -2.40 -23.89
C LEU A 362 26.72 -2.14 -23.40
N SER A 363 27.53 -1.60 -24.29
CA SER A 363 28.92 -1.20 -24.05
C SER A 363 29.16 0.19 -24.62
N THR A 364 29.81 1.06 -23.85
CA THR A 364 30.21 2.40 -24.32
C THR A 364 31.62 2.32 -24.87
N VAL A 365 31.80 2.62 -26.16
CA VAL A 365 33.09 2.53 -26.85
C VAL A 365 33.56 3.93 -27.29
N LEU A 366 34.87 4.10 -27.47
CA LEU A 366 35.40 5.33 -28.08
C LEU A 366 35.17 5.33 -29.59
N LEU A 367 34.89 6.52 -30.12
CA LEU A 367 34.93 6.78 -31.56
C LEU A 367 36.36 6.74 -32.08
N GLU A 368 36.50 6.37 -33.35
CA GLU A 368 37.78 6.42 -34.06
C GLU A 368 38.35 7.84 -34.03
N GLY A 369 39.58 7.99 -33.52
CA GLY A 369 40.22 9.29 -33.30
C GLY A 369 39.86 10.01 -31.98
N GLY A 370 39.11 9.37 -31.08
CA GLY A 370 38.84 9.86 -29.74
C GLY A 370 40.08 9.87 -28.84
N ASP A 371 40.12 10.77 -27.84
CA ASP A 371 41.24 10.87 -26.90
C ASP A 371 41.16 9.77 -25.82
N GLU A 372 42.07 8.80 -25.88
CA GLU A 372 42.20 7.70 -24.92
C GLU A 372 42.37 8.17 -23.46
N LYS A 373 42.77 9.43 -23.22
CA LYS A 373 42.80 10.01 -21.87
C LYS A 373 41.41 10.03 -21.23
N TYR A 374 40.33 10.10 -22.00
CA TYR A 374 38.97 10.01 -21.45
C TYR A 374 38.68 8.63 -20.84
N ILE A 375 39.13 7.54 -21.46
CA ILE A 375 38.96 6.19 -20.90
C ILE A 375 39.69 6.09 -19.57
N THR A 376 40.96 6.50 -19.56
CA THR A 376 41.85 6.34 -18.40
C THR A 376 41.48 7.25 -17.24
N GLN A 377 41.04 8.49 -17.49
CA GLN A 377 40.62 9.42 -16.44
C GLN A 377 39.21 9.13 -15.89
N LYS A 378 38.32 8.54 -16.68
CA LYS A 378 36.93 8.23 -16.27
C LYS A 378 36.70 6.76 -15.93
N ASN A 379 37.75 5.95 -15.88
CA ASN A 379 37.70 4.51 -15.59
C ASN A 379 36.59 3.80 -16.39
N ILE A 380 36.58 4.02 -17.70
CA ILE A 380 35.59 3.42 -18.59
C ILE A 380 36.02 2.00 -18.88
N PHE A 381 35.20 1.03 -18.48
CA PHE A 381 35.35 -0.36 -18.85
C PHE A 381 34.40 -0.64 -19.99
N PHE A 382 34.91 -1.21 -21.08
CA PHE A 382 34.09 -1.51 -22.24
C PHE A 382 34.54 -2.79 -22.93
N TYR A 383 33.60 -3.34 -23.68
CA TYR A 383 33.83 -4.37 -24.68
C TYR A 383 33.64 -3.76 -26.07
N ASP A 384 34.59 -4.00 -26.95
CA ASP A 384 34.41 -3.68 -28.37
C ASP A 384 33.42 -4.64 -29.04
N LEU A 385 33.16 -4.42 -30.32
CA LEU A 385 32.19 -5.24 -31.06
C LEU A 385 32.59 -6.71 -31.16
N GLU A 386 33.88 -6.99 -31.36
CA GLU A 386 34.39 -8.36 -31.52
C GLU A 386 34.28 -9.11 -30.19
N GLU A 387 34.67 -8.46 -29.09
CA GLU A 387 34.56 -9.01 -27.74
C GLU A 387 33.11 -9.29 -27.36
N LEU A 388 32.18 -8.37 -27.69
CA LEU A 388 30.75 -8.58 -27.46
C LEU A 388 30.22 -9.80 -28.23
N TYR A 389 30.72 -10.04 -29.45
CA TYR A 389 30.34 -11.24 -30.22
C TYR A 389 30.91 -12.52 -29.63
N GLU A 390 32.13 -12.50 -29.10
CA GLU A 390 32.70 -13.66 -28.39
C GLU A 390 31.92 -13.96 -27.10
N ILE A 391 31.53 -12.94 -26.34
CA ILE A 391 30.64 -13.09 -25.18
C ILE A 391 29.31 -13.73 -25.58
N LEU A 392 28.71 -13.31 -26.70
CA LEU A 392 27.48 -13.93 -27.21
C LEU A 392 27.67 -15.40 -27.60
N LYS A 393 28.76 -15.72 -28.30
CA LYS A 393 29.08 -17.11 -28.66
C LYS A 393 29.22 -17.97 -27.41
N GLU A 394 29.87 -17.47 -26.36
CA GLU A 394 30.01 -18.17 -25.08
C GLU A 394 28.65 -18.36 -24.39
N LEU A 395 27.86 -17.29 -24.24
CA LEU A 395 26.55 -17.30 -23.60
C LEU A 395 25.59 -18.32 -24.21
N PHE A 396 25.57 -18.39 -25.54
CA PHE A 396 24.65 -19.24 -26.29
C PHE A 396 25.31 -20.48 -26.90
N LYS A 397 26.52 -20.84 -26.42
CA LYS A 397 27.27 -22.04 -26.85
C LYS A 397 27.39 -22.15 -28.38
N GLY A 398 27.63 -21.04 -29.06
CA GLY A 398 27.78 -20.96 -30.52
C GLY A 398 26.51 -21.21 -31.32
N LYS A 399 25.31 -21.21 -30.70
CA LYS A 399 24.03 -21.44 -31.41
C LYS A 399 23.52 -20.24 -32.20
N LEU A 400 24.18 -19.10 -32.05
CA LEU A 400 23.80 -17.83 -32.66
C LEU A 400 24.85 -17.38 -33.66
N ASN A 401 24.39 -16.79 -34.75
CA ASN A 401 25.23 -16.14 -35.74
C ASN A 401 24.83 -14.67 -35.87
N VAL A 402 25.83 -13.82 -36.15
CA VAL A 402 25.59 -12.41 -36.45
C VAL A 402 25.71 -12.22 -37.96
N LYS A 403 24.66 -11.66 -38.57
CA LYS A 403 24.59 -11.37 -40.00
C LYS A 403 24.58 -9.86 -40.22
N PRO A 404 25.62 -9.27 -40.84
CA PRO A 404 25.62 -7.86 -41.16
C PRO A 404 24.54 -7.53 -42.19
N LEU A 405 23.93 -6.36 -42.06
CA LEU A 405 22.95 -5.85 -43.00
C LEU A 405 23.63 -5.28 -44.24
N LYS A 406 22.98 -5.45 -45.40
CA LYS A 406 23.42 -4.81 -46.65
C LYS A 406 23.24 -3.30 -46.63
N GLU A 407 22.17 -2.85 -45.97
CA GLU A 407 21.84 -1.43 -45.80
C GLU A 407 21.58 -1.16 -44.32
N LEU A 408 22.15 -0.07 -43.82
CA LEU A 408 21.98 0.35 -42.43
C LEU A 408 20.56 0.88 -42.21
N LYS A 409 19.91 0.46 -41.13
CA LYS A 409 18.55 0.89 -40.80
C LYS A 409 18.58 1.90 -39.66
N LYS A 410 18.32 3.16 -39.97
CA LYS A 410 18.15 4.22 -38.97
C LYS A 410 16.82 4.03 -38.23
N ILE A 411 16.83 4.21 -36.92
CA ILE A 411 15.62 4.13 -36.09
C ILE A 411 15.31 5.54 -35.58
N GLU A 412 14.16 6.08 -35.99
CA GLU A 412 13.85 7.51 -35.87
C GLU A 412 13.75 7.99 -34.41
N ASN A 413 13.09 7.22 -33.54
CA ASN A 413 12.79 7.64 -32.17
C ASN A 413 13.74 7.05 -31.10
N SER A 414 14.74 6.27 -31.48
CA SER A 414 15.65 5.59 -30.55
C SER A 414 17.03 6.25 -30.47
N SER A 415 17.16 7.39 -29.81
CA SER A 415 18.48 7.91 -29.40
C SER A 415 19.56 7.99 -30.52
N GLY A 416 19.16 8.24 -31.76
CA GLY A 416 20.07 8.23 -32.92
C GLY A 416 20.61 6.84 -33.30
N ALA A 417 19.88 5.76 -33.00
CA ALA A 417 20.33 4.40 -33.24
C ALA A 417 20.33 4.04 -34.72
N THR A 418 21.37 3.31 -35.11
CA THR A 418 21.50 2.69 -36.43
C THR A 418 21.69 1.19 -36.24
N GLU A 419 20.78 0.41 -36.78
CA GLU A 419 20.86 -1.04 -36.83
C GLU A 419 21.71 -1.47 -38.02
N PHE A 420 22.68 -2.34 -37.76
CA PHE A 420 23.69 -2.72 -38.76
C PHE A 420 23.92 -4.23 -38.86
N ALA A 421 23.41 -5.03 -37.91
CA ALA A 421 23.42 -6.48 -38.01
C ALA A 421 22.22 -7.12 -37.32
N HIS A 422 21.84 -8.30 -37.80
CA HIS A 422 20.85 -9.17 -37.20
C HIS A 422 21.53 -10.33 -36.47
N ILE A 423 20.93 -10.76 -35.36
CA ILE A 423 21.31 -11.99 -34.66
C ILE A 423 20.32 -13.05 -35.09
N VAL A 424 20.82 -14.14 -35.66
CA VAL A 424 20.01 -15.24 -36.17
C VAL A 424 20.33 -16.54 -35.45
N ASN A 425 19.32 -17.40 -35.32
CA ASN A 425 19.50 -18.73 -34.76
C ASN A 425 20.01 -19.73 -35.82
N SER A 426 20.13 -21.01 -35.44
CA SER A 426 20.55 -22.10 -36.34
C SER A 426 19.60 -22.37 -37.52
N LYS A 427 18.38 -21.84 -37.49
CA LYS A 427 17.38 -21.92 -38.57
C LYS A 427 17.34 -20.66 -39.44
N ASP A 428 18.26 -19.73 -39.21
CA ASP A 428 18.30 -18.43 -39.87
C ASP A 428 17.12 -17.49 -39.54
N GLU A 429 16.42 -17.74 -38.42
CA GLU A 429 15.37 -16.85 -37.93
C GLU A 429 16.01 -15.69 -37.16
N GLN A 430 15.57 -14.45 -37.42
CA GLN A 430 16.01 -13.28 -36.67
C GLN A 430 15.47 -13.35 -35.24
N ILE A 431 16.38 -13.32 -34.28
CA ILE A 431 16.06 -13.37 -32.86
C ILE A 431 16.57 -12.13 -32.11
N GLY A 432 17.30 -11.26 -32.78
CA GLY A 432 17.90 -10.10 -32.15
C GLY A 432 18.55 -9.16 -33.15
N THR A 433 19.07 -8.05 -32.63
CA THR A 433 19.64 -6.97 -33.43
C THR A 433 20.88 -6.41 -32.75
N VAL A 434 21.78 -5.89 -33.57
CA VAL A 434 22.97 -5.15 -33.14
C VAL A 434 22.87 -3.73 -33.67
N ARG A 435 23.06 -2.76 -32.78
CA ARG A 435 22.86 -1.34 -33.09
C ARG A 435 23.94 -0.49 -32.46
N VAL A 436 24.30 0.59 -33.16
CA VAL A 436 25.10 1.68 -32.61
C VAL A 436 24.18 2.84 -32.27
N HIS A 437 24.34 3.45 -31.10
CA HIS A 437 23.63 4.66 -30.69
C HIS A 437 24.59 5.84 -30.64
N ARG A 438 24.28 6.88 -31.41
CA ARG A 438 25.03 8.14 -31.45
C ARG A 438 24.14 9.27 -30.96
N LEU A 439 24.22 9.48 -29.65
CA LEU A 439 23.62 10.63 -28.98
C LEU A 439 24.63 11.76 -28.90
N GLU A 440 24.18 13.00 -29.11
CA GLU A 440 25.01 14.21 -29.02
C GLU A 440 25.84 14.26 -27.73
N SER A 441 25.25 13.87 -26.59
CA SER A 441 25.94 13.81 -25.30
C SER A 441 27.12 12.82 -25.26
N PHE A 442 27.05 11.71 -26.00
CA PHE A 442 28.15 10.75 -26.11
C PHE A 442 29.15 11.22 -27.18
N GLU A 443 28.67 11.77 -28.29
CA GLU A 443 29.49 12.24 -29.42
C GLU A 443 30.41 13.40 -29.04
N ILE A 444 29.91 14.39 -28.26
CA ILE A 444 30.74 15.49 -27.72
C ILE A 444 31.91 14.96 -26.87
N ARG A 445 31.76 13.76 -26.32
CA ARG A 445 32.78 13.08 -25.50
C ARG A 445 33.54 12.02 -26.29
N HIS A 446 33.43 12.04 -27.62
CA HIS A 446 34.03 11.10 -28.55
C HIS A 446 33.69 9.63 -28.25
N MET A 447 32.46 9.36 -27.83
CA MET A 447 31.96 8.03 -27.49
C MET A 447 30.72 7.66 -28.31
N GLU A 448 30.48 6.36 -28.45
CA GLU A 448 29.23 5.79 -28.93
C GLU A 448 28.83 4.57 -28.09
N ILE A 449 27.60 4.09 -28.26
CA ILE A 449 27.12 2.90 -27.55
C ILE A 449 26.86 1.80 -28.55
N ILE A 450 27.48 0.64 -28.33
CA ILE A 450 27.11 -0.59 -29.01
C ILE A 450 26.08 -1.30 -28.15
N SER A 451 24.98 -1.71 -28.78
CA SER A 451 23.92 -2.48 -28.12
C SER A 451 23.61 -3.75 -28.88
N ILE A 452 23.34 -4.80 -28.11
CA ILE A 452 22.89 -6.10 -28.58
C ILE A 452 21.59 -6.42 -27.86
N CYS A 453 20.52 -6.65 -28.60
CA CYS A 453 19.21 -7.00 -28.04
C CYS A 453 18.77 -8.35 -28.58
N ILE A 454 18.49 -9.31 -27.70
CA ILE A 454 18.12 -10.68 -28.05
C ILE A 454 16.77 -11.03 -27.42
N ASP A 455 15.85 -11.55 -28.25
CA ASP A 455 14.61 -12.16 -27.82
C ASP A 455 14.85 -13.61 -27.35
N LEU A 456 14.49 -13.87 -26.10
CA LEU A 456 14.68 -15.16 -25.44
C LEU A 456 13.49 -16.12 -25.63
N LYS A 457 12.46 -15.74 -26.40
CA LYS A 457 11.25 -16.54 -26.64
C LYS A 457 11.58 -17.93 -27.20
N ILE A 458 12.58 -18.03 -28.07
CA ILE A 458 13.00 -19.29 -28.72
C ILE A 458 13.79 -20.19 -27.77
N PHE A 459 14.26 -19.67 -26.64
CA PHE A 459 15.03 -20.43 -25.65
C PHE A 459 14.16 -21.03 -24.54
N ARG A 460 12.82 -20.95 -24.64
CA ARG A 460 11.89 -21.59 -23.70
C ARG A 460 11.98 -23.12 -23.73
N ASP A 461 12.42 -23.71 -24.84
CA ASP A 461 12.47 -25.16 -25.06
C ASP A 461 13.87 -25.79 -24.87
N LEU A 462 14.88 -25.00 -24.46
CA LEU A 462 16.27 -25.45 -24.31
C LEU A 462 16.57 -26.11 -22.97
#